data_AF-A0A940IDR6-F1
#
_entry.id   AF-A0A940IDR6-F1
#
_cell.length_a   1.000
_cell.length_b   1.000
_cell.length_c   1.000
_cell.angle_alpha   90.00
_cell.angle_beta   90.00
_cell.angle_gamma   90.00
#
_symmetry.space_group_name_H-M   'P 1'
#
loop_
_entity.id
_entity.type
_entity.pdbx_description
1 polymer ?
#
loop_
_entity_poly.entity_id
_entity_poly.type
_entity_poly.pdbx_seq_one_letter_code
_entity_poly.pdbx_strand_id
1 'polypeptide(L)'
;MQETIAKKTIYFLIDCSGSMQGNRADAVNIAMDKVMQEAIPAVRSQLNNNLELNFQFIGFSGAFPGGVAELMPPVKLEDINKWNHIPDSAFNGGTPTGAAINAVIADMDGSDLYRGDGVINKVADAIILISDGMPNGDNPTYEEVLLRAEKGRPDSSNNFRRALRVAIGISVDEDGRKSLEKFGKISASLQQKGLSAYYDCSEDYVDNFVELLKSMTVNLSVV
;
A
#
# COMPACT_ATOMS: atom_id res chain seq x y z
N MET A 1 7.79 32.40 12.37
CA MET A 1 7.63 31.51 11.20
C MET A 1 7.11 30.20 11.73
N GLN A 2 5.95 29.75 11.24
CA GLN A 2 5.42 28.44 11.59
C GLN A 2 6.19 27.43 10.71
N GLU A 3 6.91 26.49 11.31
CA GLU A 3 7.59 25.45 10.54
C GLU A 3 6.55 24.63 9.79
N THR A 4 6.70 24.55 8.46
CA THR A 4 5.81 23.73 7.62
C THR A 4 6.21 22.26 7.82
N ILE A 5 5.35 21.50 8.49
CA ILE A 5 5.51 20.05 8.66
C ILE A 5 5.15 19.36 7.35
N ALA A 6 6.07 18.56 6.81
CA ALA A 6 5.79 17.74 5.63
C ALA A 6 4.80 16.62 5.99
N LYS A 7 4.00 16.17 5.03
CA LYS A 7 3.02 15.10 5.24
C LYS A 7 3.26 13.94 4.28
N LYS A 8 3.07 12.73 4.79
CA LYS A 8 3.19 11.48 4.02
C LYS A 8 2.14 10.48 4.48
N THR A 9 1.58 9.74 3.53
CA THR A 9 0.69 8.60 3.80
C THR A 9 1.31 7.31 3.27
N ILE A 10 1.26 6.25 4.08
CA ILE A 10 1.56 4.88 3.67
C ILE A 10 0.24 4.13 3.51
N TYR A 11 -0.04 3.70 2.29
CA TYR A 11 -1.23 2.93 1.94
C TYR A 11 -0.90 1.44 1.94
N PHE A 12 -1.63 0.66 2.70
CA PHE A 12 -1.64 -0.80 2.62
C PHE A 12 -2.86 -1.21 1.79
N LEU A 13 -2.63 -1.75 0.60
CA LEU A 13 -3.66 -2.31 -0.26
C LEU A 13 -3.62 -3.82 -0.12
N ILE A 14 -4.64 -4.38 0.50
CA ILE A 14 -4.69 -5.79 0.88
C ILE A 14 -5.77 -6.48 0.05
N ASP A 15 -5.34 -7.47 -0.72
CA ASP A 15 -6.23 -8.34 -1.47
C ASP A 15 -7.08 -9.17 -0.51
N CYS A 16 -8.39 -8.95 -0.57
CA CYS A 16 -9.42 -9.66 0.19
C CYS A 16 -10.29 -10.52 -0.74
N SER A 17 -9.79 -10.90 -1.91
CA SER A 17 -10.47 -11.82 -2.82
C SER A 17 -10.55 -13.24 -2.24
N GLY A 18 -11.41 -14.08 -2.83
CA GLY A 18 -11.59 -15.45 -2.35
C GLY A 18 -10.35 -16.33 -2.44
N SER A 19 -9.41 -16.03 -3.36
CA SER A 19 -8.17 -16.79 -3.48
C SER A 19 -7.20 -16.52 -2.33
N MET A 20 -7.39 -15.43 -1.59
CA MET A 20 -6.64 -15.07 -0.38
C MET A 20 -7.15 -15.77 0.89
N GLN A 21 -8.25 -16.53 0.83
CA GLN A 21 -8.84 -17.20 1.99
C GLN A 21 -7.89 -18.27 2.60
N GLY A 22 -7.99 -18.51 3.92
CA GLY A 22 -7.23 -19.52 4.65
C GLY A 22 -5.80 -19.07 4.97
N ASN A 23 -4.80 -19.91 4.66
CA ASN A 23 -3.42 -19.67 5.07
C ASN A 23 -2.84 -18.31 4.60
N ARG A 24 -3.30 -17.78 3.46
CA ARG A 24 -2.86 -16.47 2.96
C ARG A 24 -3.44 -15.34 3.83
N ALA A 25 -4.72 -15.39 4.16
CA ALA A 25 -5.39 -14.47 5.08
C ALA A 25 -4.73 -14.48 6.47
N ASP A 26 -4.43 -15.68 6.99
CA ASP A 26 -3.71 -15.83 8.26
C ASP A 26 -2.32 -15.21 8.21
N ALA A 27 -1.56 -15.42 7.12
CA ALA A 27 -0.25 -14.80 6.93
C ALA A 27 -0.34 -13.27 6.89
N VAL A 28 -1.34 -12.70 6.23
CA VAL A 28 -1.63 -11.26 6.24
C VAL A 28 -1.85 -10.76 7.66
N ASN A 29 -2.73 -11.41 8.42
CA ASN A 29 -3.02 -11.01 9.81
C ASN A 29 -1.77 -11.12 10.71
N ILE A 30 -0.99 -12.20 10.60
CA ILE A 30 0.26 -12.39 11.34
C ILE A 30 1.27 -11.30 10.99
N ALA A 31 1.48 -11.02 9.71
CA ALA A 31 2.41 -9.99 9.26
C ALA A 31 1.99 -8.60 9.73
N MET A 32 0.70 -8.30 9.69
CA MET A 32 0.17 -7.03 10.18
C MET A 32 0.31 -6.88 11.70
N ASP A 33 0.07 -7.93 12.49
CA ASP A 33 0.36 -7.92 13.93
C ASP A 33 1.84 -7.58 14.19
N LYS A 34 2.73 -8.19 13.41
CA LYS A 34 4.17 -7.97 13.51
C LYS A 34 4.59 -6.57 13.07
N VAL A 35 3.92 -6.00 12.07
CA VAL A 35 4.08 -4.59 11.72
C VAL A 35 3.71 -3.69 12.90
N MET A 36 2.57 -3.91 13.54
CA MET A 36 2.13 -3.09 14.67
C MET A 36 3.04 -3.23 15.89
N GLN A 37 3.51 -4.44 16.18
CA GLN A 37 4.31 -4.75 17.37
C GLN A 37 5.78 -4.34 17.23
N GLU A 38 6.34 -4.39 16.02
CA GLU A 38 7.79 -4.26 15.81
C GLU A 38 8.14 -3.11 14.85
N ALA A 39 7.48 -3.01 13.69
CA ALA A 39 7.80 -1.99 12.70
C ALA A 39 7.31 -0.59 13.10
N ILE A 40 6.08 -0.44 13.59
CA ILE A 40 5.53 0.85 14.02
C ILE A 40 6.37 1.48 15.15
N PRO A 41 6.76 0.76 16.22
CA PRO A 41 7.70 1.29 17.21
C PRO A 41 9.06 1.70 16.62
N ALA A 42 9.59 0.92 15.67
CA ALA A 42 10.83 1.25 14.99
C ALA A 42 10.71 2.51 14.10
N VAL A 43 9.55 2.73 13.47
CA VAL A 43 9.28 3.97 12.73
C VAL A 43 9.22 5.15 13.70
N ARG A 44 8.51 5.03 14.83
CA ARG A 44 8.43 6.10 15.85
C ARG A 44 9.79 6.54 16.38
N SER A 45 10.72 5.60 16.55
CA SER A 45 12.06 5.93 17.06
C SER A 45 12.97 6.58 16.01
N GLN A 46 12.62 6.50 14.73
CA GLN A 46 13.43 6.97 13.60
C GLN A 46 12.83 8.17 12.85
N LEU A 47 11.53 8.44 13.02
CA LEU A 47 10.84 9.50 12.27
C LEU A 47 11.37 10.89 12.64
N ASN A 48 11.57 11.73 11.63
CA ASN A 48 11.92 13.14 11.81
C ASN A 48 10.70 13.94 12.31
N ASN A 49 10.89 14.80 13.31
CA ASN A 49 9.85 15.69 13.86
C ASN A 49 9.21 16.64 12.82
N ASN A 50 9.84 16.82 11.66
CA ASN A 50 9.33 17.64 10.56
C ASN A 50 8.44 16.87 9.56
N LEU A 51 8.05 15.63 9.89
CA LEU A 51 7.20 14.78 9.05
C LEU A 51 6.00 14.25 9.87
N GLU A 52 4.79 14.54 9.42
CA GLU A 52 3.56 13.88 9.86
C GLU A 52 3.33 12.65 8.99
N LEU A 53 3.28 11.47 9.61
CA LEU A 53 3.10 10.18 8.94
C LEU A 53 1.71 9.60 9.24
N ASN A 54 0.97 9.30 8.19
CA ASN A 54 -0.35 8.68 8.24
C ASN A 54 -0.32 7.28 7.63
N PHE A 55 -1.23 6.43 8.07
CA PHE A 55 -1.44 5.09 7.55
C PHE A 55 -2.89 4.91 7.13
N GLN A 56 -3.08 4.24 5.99
CA GLN A 56 -4.41 3.87 5.48
C GLN A 56 -4.41 2.42 5.03
N PHE A 57 -5.43 1.68 5.45
CA PHE A 57 -5.56 0.24 5.22
C PHE A 57 -6.80 -0.02 4.37
N ILE A 58 -6.60 -0.35 3.11
CA ILE A 58 -7.66 -0.54 2.12
C ILE A 58 -7.67 -2.01 1.71
N GLY A 59 -8.77 -2.68 1.99
CA GLY A 59 -9.06 -4.02 1.49
C GLY A 59 -9.75 -3.91 0.13
N PHE A 60 -9.47 -4.83 -0.79
CA PHE A 60 -10.18 -4.88 -2.06
C PHE A 60 -10.67 -6.28 -2.38
N SER A 61 -11.91 -6.36 -2.84
CA SER A 61 -12.63 -7.60 -3.10
C SER A 61 -13.86 -7.30 -3.93
N GLY A 62 -14.21 -8.18 -4.86
CA GLY A 62 -15.46 -8.11 -5.61
C GLY A 62 -16.70 -8.31 -4.74
N ALA A 63 -16.56 -8.78 -3.50
CA ALA A 63 -17.63 -8.89 -2.53
C ALA A 63 -17.92 -7.55 -1.80
N PHE A 64 -17.01 -6.58 -1.86
CA PHE A 64 -17.20 -5.28 -1.23
C PHE A 64 -18.04 -4.35 -2.11
N PRO A 65 -18.94 -3.53 -1.52
CA PRO A 65 -19.61 -2.48 -2.27
C PRO A 65 -18.60 -1.54 -2.94
N GLY A 66 -18.61 -1.47 -4.28
CA GLY A 66 -17.66 -0.67 -5.04
C GLY A 66 -16.24 -1.27 -5.15
N GLY A 67 -16.05 -2.52 -4.73
CA GLY A 67 -14.80 -3.26 -4.89
C GLY A 67 -13.74 -3.00 -3.80
N VAL A 68 -14.00 -2.09 -2.87
CA VAL A 68 -13.05 -1.68 -1.82
C VAL A 68 -13.74 -1.50 -0.47
N ALA A 69 -12.99 -1.70 0.61
CA ALA A 69 -13.44 -1.43 1.96
C ALA A 69 -12.27 -0.86 2.79
N GLU A 70 -12.58 0.04 3.71
CA GLU A 70 -11.64 0.47 4.72
C GLU A 70 -11.52 -0.62 5.79
N LEU A 71 -10.30 -1.12 6.00
CA LEU A 71 -10.04 -2.15 7.01
C LEU A 71 -9.87 -1.53 8.39
N MET A 72 -9.37 -0.29 8.43
CA MET A 72 -9.23 0.53 9.62
C MET A 72 -9.32 2.02 9.25
N PRO A 73 -9.87 2.88 10.14
CA PRO A 73 -9.83 4.33 9.96
C PRO A 73 -8.43 4.85 9.66
N PRO A 74 -8.29 5.88 8.79
CA PRO A 74 -7.01 6.56 8.60
C PRO A 74 -6.46 7.00 9.95
N VAL A 75 -5.19 6.69 10.19
CA VAL A 75 -4.61 6.81 11.53
C VAL A 75 -3.20 7.37 11.45
N LYS A 76 -2.87 8.27 12.37
CA LYS A 76 -1.53 8.83 12.50
C LYS A 76 -0.58 7.84 13.17
N LEU A 77 0.73 7.99 12.94
CA LEU A 77 1.75 7.14 13.57
C LEU A 77 1.64 7.12 15.10
N GLU A 78 1.32 8.25 15.74
CA GLU A 78 1.15 8.34 17.19
C GLU A 78 -0.04 7.54 17.73
N ASP A 79 -1.07 7.35 16.91
CA ASP A 79 -2.35 6.76 17.33
C ASP A 79 -2.49 5.27 16.96
N ILE A 80 -1.70 4.77 16.00
CA ILE A 80 -1.78 3.40 15.51
C ILE A 80 -1.11 2.40 16.47
N ASN A 81 -1.87 1.49 17.06
CA ASN A 81 -1.33 0.60 18.11
C ASN A 81 -1.70 -0.87 17.98
N LYS A 82 -2.67 -1.21 17.13
CA LYS A 82 -3.15 -2.58 16.98
C LYS A 82 -3.67 -2.82 15.57
N TRP A 83 -3.57 -4.07 15.15
CA TRP A 83 -4.22 -4.57 13.96
C TRP A 83 -5.55 -5.19 14.37
N ASN A 84 -6.61 -4.89 13.62
CA ASN A 84 -7.86 -5.62 13.74
C ASN A 84 -7.84 -6.69 12.67
N HIS A 85 -7.78 -7.96 13.08
CA HIS A 85 -7.73 -9.08 12.15
C HIS A 85 -8.89 -9.03 11.17
N ILE A 86 -8.57 -9.22 9.88
CA ILE A 86 -9.57 -9.40 8.85
C ILE A 86 -10.14 -10.81 9.04
N PRO A 87 -11.45 -10.97 9.29
CA PRO A 87 -12.02 -12.29 9.45
C PRO A 87 -11.94 -13.06 8.13
N ASP A 88 -11.66 -14.36 8.19
CA ASP A 88 -11.52 -15.21 6.99
C ASP A 88 -12.75 -15.12 6.05
N SER A 89 -13.95 -14.95 6.61
CA SER A 89 -15.19 -14.75 5.84
C SER A 89 -15.25 -13.47 5.01
N ALA A 90 -14.37 -12.49 5.27
CA ALA A 90 -14.25 -11.27 4.47
C ALA A 90 -13.38 -11.47 3.22
N PHE A 91 -12.62 -12.57 3.13
CA PHE A 91 -11.85 -12.96 1.95
C PHE A 91 -12.76 -13.72 0.98
N ASN A 92 -13.35 -13.00 0.02
CA ASN A 92 -14.33 -13.56 -0.89
C ASN A 92 -14.38 -12.76 -2.20
N GLY A 93 -15.08 -13.25 -3.22
CA GLY A 93 -15.27 -12.55 -4.48
C GLY A 93 -14.01 -12.45 -5.34
N GLY A 94 -14.10 -11.65 -6.41
CA GLY A 94 -12.97 -11.40 -7.32
C GLY A 94 -11.97 -10.39 -6.79
N THR A 95 -11.02 -10.04 -7.64
CA THR A 95 -9.81 -9.24 -7.37
C THR A 95 -9.88 -7.93 -8.17
N PRO A 96 -10.65 -6.92 -7.72
CA PRO A 96 -10.85 -5.66 -8.43
C PRO A 96 -9.70 -4.67 -8.18
N THR A 97 -8.46 -5.05 -8.54
CA THR A 97 -7.25 -4.24 -8.28
C THR A 97 -7.34 -2.83 -8.87
N GLY A 98 -8.01 -2.65 -10.02
CA GLY A 98 -8.24 -1.33 -10.60
C GLY A 98 -9.09 -0.41 -9.72
N ALA A 99 -10.12 -0.95 -9.06
CA ALA A 99 -10.94 -0.20 -8.10
C ALA A 99 -10.13 0.22 -6.87
N ALA A 100 -9.28 -0.68 -6.35
CA ALA A 100 -8.36 -0.40 -5.25
C ALA A 100 -7.42 0.76 -5.56
N ILE A 101 -6.80 0.75 -6.75
CA ILE A 101 -5.90 1.82 -7.18
C ILE A 101 -6.66 3.14 -7.35
N ASN A 102 -7.86 3.12 -7.92
CA ASN A 102 -8.67 4.34 -8.03
C ASN A 102 -9.05 4.92 -6.67
N ALA A 103 -9.34 4.07 -5.68
CA ALA A 103 -9.62 4.54 -4.32
C ALA A 103 -8.43 5.28 -3.73
N VAL A 104 -7.20 4.77 -3.92
CA VAL A 104 -5.97 5.45 -3.50
C VAL A 104 -5.75 6.76 -4.25
N ILE A 105 -5.92 6.76 -5.59
CA ILE A 105 -5.78 7.98 -6.40
C ILE A 105 -6.78 9.04 -5.92
N ALA A 106 -8.04 8.64 -5.67
CA ALA A 106 -9.08 9.54 -5.20
C ALA A 106 -8.78 10.09 -3.80
N ASP A 107 -8.22 9.29 -2.89
CA ASP A 107 -7.79 9.75 -1.55
C ASP A 107 -6.61 10.73 -1.65
N MET A 108 -5.60 10.39 -2.45
CA MET A 108 -4.44 11.24 -2.71
C MET A 108 -4.80 12.58 -3.37
N ASP A 109 -5.81 12.60 -4.23
CA ASP A 109 -6.27 13.81 -4.95
C ASP A 109 -7.33 14.59 -4.15
N GLY A 110 -8.10 13.91 -3.30
CA GLY A 110 -9.26 14.44 -2.57
C GLY A 110 -9.00 14.83 -1.13
N SER A 111 -7.90 14.39 -0.52
CA SER A 111 -7.60 14.71 0.88
C SER A 111 -7.41 16.23 1.07
N ASP A 112 -8.16 16.81 2.02
CA ASP A 112 -8.03 18.21 2.46
C ASP A 112 -6.61 18.53 2.96
N LEU A 113 -5.77 17.50 3.17
CA LEU A 113 -4.32 17.57 3.39
C LEU A 113 -3.56 18.29 2.25
N TYR A 114 -4.12 18.35 1.04
CA TYR A 114 -3.49 18.97 -0.13
C TYR A 114 -4.29 20.13 -0.76
N ARG A 115 -5.42 20.51 -0.16
CA ARG A 115 -6.21 21.68 -0.58
C ARG A 115 -5.73 23.01 0.02
N GLY A 116 -4.81 22.94 0.97
CA GLY A 116 -4.08 24.09 1.50
C GLY A 116 -2.72 24.20 0.83
N ASP A 117 -2.44 25.38 0.27
CA ASP A 117 -1.12 25.99 0.07
C ASP A 117 -0.04 25.12 -0.59
N GLY A 118 0.37 25.48 -1.81
CA GLY A 118 1.43 24.80 -2.56
C GLY A 118 2.65 24.47 -1.71
N VAL A 119 2.68 23.26 -1.15
CA VAL A 119 3.74 22.82 -0.23
C VAL A 119 4.97 22.52 -1.06
N ILE A 120 5.94 23.44 -0.97
CA ILE A 120 7.21 23.45 -1.69
C ILE A 120 8.10 22.24 -1.31
N ASN A 121 7.73 21.48 -0.27
CA ASN A 121 8.47 20.31 0.25
C ASN A 121 7.58 19.05 0.37
N LYS A 122 7.11 18.50 -0.76
CA LYS A 122 6.26 17.30 -0.76
C LYS A 122 7.11 16.01 -0.72
N VAL A 123 7.09 15.31 0.41
CA VAL A 123 7.59 13.92 0.53
C VAL A 123 6.60 13.01 -0.22
N ALA A 124 7.10 12.02 -0.95
CA ALA A 124 6.25 11.12 -1.73
C ALA A 124 5.53 10.11 -0.81
N ASP A 125 4.23 9.94 -1.02
CA ASP A 125 3.45 8.86 -0.43
C ASP A 125 3.98 7.49 -0.88
N ALA A 126 3.63 6.44 -0.14
CA ALA A 126 4.01 5.08 -0.50
C ALA A 126 2.81 4.14 -0.50
N ILE A 127 2.81 3.17 -1.40
CA ILE A 127 1.77 2.15 -1.54
C ILE A 127 2.44 0.78 -1.45
N ILE A 128 1.96 -0.04 -0.52
CA ILE A 128 2.32 -1.45 -0.37
C ILE A 128 1.10 -2.26 -0.80
N LEU A 129 1.20 -2.93 -1.94
CA LEU A 129 0.18 -3.85 -2.46
C LEU A 129 0.52 -5.28 -2.04
N ILE A 130 -0.42 -5.97 -1.41
CA ILE A 130 -0.32 -7.37 -0.97
C ILE A 130 -1.40 -8.16 -1.70
N SER A 131 -1.03 -9.12 -2.54
CA SER A 131 -1.97 -9.88 -3.37
C SER A 131 -1.35 -11.20 -3.87
N ASP A 132 -2.19 -12.15 -4.26
CA ASP A 132 -1.79 -13.36 -5.00
C ASP A 132 -1.83 -13.17 -6.53
N GLY A 133 -2.11 -11.95 -7.00
CA GLY A 133 -1.53 -11.39 -8.23
C GLY A 133 -2.43 -11.33 -9.45
N MET A 134 -3.55 -12.04 -9.51
CA MET A 134 -4.41 -12.05 -10.70
C MET A 134 -5.63 -11.14 -10.57
N PRO A 135 -5.61 -9.93 -11.18
CA PRO A 135 -6.80 -9.10 -11.26
C PRO A 135 -7.85 -9.83 -12.13
N ASN A 136 -9.01 -10.11 -11.55
CA ASN A 136 -10.14 -10.72 -12.26
C ASN A 136 -11.46 -9.96 -12.05
N GLY A 137 -11.40 -8.79 -11.41
CA GLY A 137 -12.53 -7.89 -11.22
C GLY A 137 -12.74 -6.92 -12.39
N ASP A 138 -14.00 -6.56 -12.64
CA ASP A 138 -14.39 -5.71 -13.77
C ASP A 138 -13.98 -4.23 -13.61
N ASN A 139 -13.85 -3.60 -14.79
CA ASN A 139 -13.68 -2.19 -15.15
C ASN A 139 -13.54 -1.12 -14.03
N PRO A 140 -12.50 -0.27 -14.10
CA PRO A 140 -11.40 -0.28 -15.07
C PRO A 140 -10.38 -1.36 -14.75
N THR A 141 -9.73 -1.91 -15.78
CA THR A 141 -8.66 -2.89 -15.54
C THR A 141 -7.50 -2.24 -14.81
N TYR A 142 -6.73 -3.07 -14.11
CA TYR A 142 -5.50 -2.67 -13.46
C TYR A 142 -4.56 -1.89 -14.41
N GLU A 143 -4.31 -2.40 -15.62
CA GLU A 143 -3.49 -1.72 -16.63
C GLU A 143 -4.09 -0.40 -17.08
N GLU A 144 -5.41 -0.32 -17.26
CA GLU A 144 -6.06 0.93 -17.65
C GLU A 144 -5.90 2.01 -16.60
N VAL A 145 -6.03 1.67 -15.32
CA VAL A 145 -5.86 2.63 -14.22
C VAL A 145 -4.42 3.09 -14.15
N LEU A 146 -3.45 2.17 -14.20
CA LEU A 146 -2.03 2.54 -14.22
C LEU A 146 -1.69 3.41 -15.43
N LEU A 147 -2.17 3.05 -16.62
CA LEU A 147 -1.94 3.80 -17.84
C LEU A 147 -2.54 5.21 -17.77
N ARG A 148 -3.76 5.35 -17.23
CA ARG A 148 -4.41 6.66 -17.02
C ARG A 148 -3.65 7.50 -16.01
N ALA A 149 -3.23 6.90 -14.91
CA ALA A 149 -2.46 7.57 -13.87
C ALA A 149 -1.09 8.04 -14.38
N GLU A 150 -0.50 7.31 -15.34
CA GLU A 150 0.78 7.66 -15.97
C GLU A 150 0.65 8.67 -17.13
N LYS A 151 -0.42 8.59 -17.93
CA LYS A 151 -0.69 9.45 -19.11
C LYS A 151 -1.43 10.76 -18.82
N GLY A 152 -1.90 10.97 -17.58
CA GLY A 152 -2.50 12.25 -17.18
C GLY A 152 -1.59 13.45 -17.48
N ARG A 153 -2.16 14.68 -17.54
CA ARG A 153 -1.38 15.90 -17.83
C ARG A 153 -0.12 15.94 -16.93
N PRO A 154 1.04 16.34 -17.47
CA PRO A 154 2.26 16.50 -16.69
C PRO A 154 2.17 17.78 -15.83
N ASP A 155 1.14 17.88 -14.99
CA ASP A 155 1.15 18.83 -13.88
C ASP A 155 1.79 18.16 -12.67
N SER A 156 2.55 18.95 -11.91
CA SER A 156 3.31 18.57 -10.72
C SER A 156 2.45 18.07 -9.54
N SER A 157 1.13 17.95 -9.73
CA SER A 157 0.11 17.63 -8.73
C SER A 157 -0.39 16.17 -8.74
N ASN A 158 -0.03 15.35 -9.73
CA ASN A 158 -0.46 13.94 -9.72
C ASN A 158 0.37 13.13 -8.70
N ASN A 159 -0.19 13.00 -7.50
CA ASN A 159 0.44 12.42 -6.32
C ASN A 159 0.74 10.94 -6.51
N PHE A 160 -0.18 10.20 -7.10
CA PHE A 160 0.02 8.79 -7.43
C PHE A 160 1.21 8.57 -8.38
N ARG A 161 1.42 9.48 -9.34
CA ARG A 161 2.56 9.38 -10.27
C ARG A 161 3.91 9.57 -9.57
N ARG A 162 3.94 10.27 -8.43
CA ARG A 162 5.12 10.49 -7.59
C ARG A 162 5.27 9.44 -6.48
N ALA A 163 4.20 8.73 -6.14
CA ALA A 163 4.19 7.77 -5.06
C ALA A 163 5.19 6.62 -5.31
N LEU A 164 5.80 6.16 -4.22
CA LEU A 164 6.53 4.91 -4.19
C LEU A 164 5.51 3.77 -4.19
N ARG A 165 5.74 2.74 -4.99
CA ARG A 165 4.83 1.59 -5.15
C ARG A 165 5.65 0.32 -5.02
N VAL A 166 5.28 -0.52 -4.06
CA VAL A 166 5.89 -1.84 -3.85
C VAL A 166 4.77 -2.87 -3.87
N ALA A 167 4.94 -3.92 -4.66
CA ALA A 167 4.05 -5.08 -4.64
C ALA A 167 4.72 -6.27 -3.93
N ILE A 168 3.94 -6.99 -3.14
CA ILE A 168 4.33 -8.21 -2.44
C ILE A 168 3.37 -9.31 -2.87
N GLY A 169 3.91 -10.31 -3.57
CA GLY A 169 3.20 -11.48 -4.03
C GLY A 169 3.14 -12.56 -2.95
N ILE A 170 1.95 -13.10 -2.66
CA ILE A 170 1.76 -14.23 -1.75
C ILE A 170 1.25 -15.45 -2.52
N SER A 171 2.11 -16.47 -2.64
CA SER A 171 1.81 -17.71 -3.38
C SER A 171 1.24 -17.42 -4.78
N VAL A 172 1.97 -16.59 -5.52
CA VAL A 172 1.61 -16.08 -6.85
C VAL A 172 2.00 -17.07 -7.94
N ASP A 173 1.21 -17.12 -9.00
CA ASP A 173 1.64 -17.75 -10.25
C ASP A 173 2.44 -16.78 -11.14
N GLU A 174 2.88 -17.25 -12.31
CA GLU A 174 3.70 -16.48 -13.23
C GLU A 174 2.98 -15.27 -13.83
N ASP A 175 1.67 -15.36 -14.06
CA ASP A 175 0.91 -14.25 -14.64
C ASP A 175 0.58 -13.20 -13.58
N GLY A 176 0.28 -13.65 -12.35
CA GLY A 176 0.15 -12.79 -11.18
C GLY A 176 1.45 -12.05 -10.86
N ARG A 177 2.60 -12.74 -10.94
CA ARG A 177 3.93 -12.12 -10.82
C ARG A 177 4.11 -10.97 -11.81
N LYS A 178 3.88 -11.20 -13.10
CA LYS A 178 4.01 -10.16 -14.14
C LYS A 178 3.06 -8.99 -13.91
N SER A 179 1.86 -9.24 -13.41
CA SER A 179 0.88 -8.20 -13.08
C SER A 179 1.40 -7.31 -11.95
N LEU A 180 1.85 -7.92 -10.86
CA LEU A 180 2.39 -7.21 -9.69
C LEU A 180 3.69 -6.44 -9.99
N GLU A 181 4.57 -6.98 -10.84
CA GLU A 181 5.78 -6.28 -11.28
C GLU A 181 5.48 -4.96 -11.99
N LYS A 182 4.41 -4.89 -12.79
CA LYS A 182 3.99 -3.63 -13.45
C LYS A 182 3.54 -2.55 -12.46
N PHE A 183 3.16 -2.93 -11.24
CA PHE A 183 2.68 -1.99 -10.23
C PHE A 183 3.85 -1.21 -9.66
N GLY A 184 4.94 -1.95 -9.46
CA GLY A 184 6.13 -1.51 -8.78
C GLY A 184 6.70 -0.23 -9.37
N LYS A 185 7.03 0.72 -8.50
CA LYS A 185 7.75 1.93 -8.83
C LYS A 185 8.49 2.45 -7.60
N ILE A 186 9.79 2.30 -7.60
CA ILE A 186 10.66 2.85 -6.56
C ILE A 186 11.75 3.72 -7.20
N SER A 187 12.31 4.66 -6.43
CA SER A 187 13.39 5.51 -6.92
C SER A 187 14.69 4.73 -7.07
N ALA A 188 15.58 5.20 -7.95
CA ALA A 188 16.93 4.65 -8.10
C ALA A 188 17.73 4.66 -6.78
N SER A 189 17.50 5.69 -5.93
CA SER A 189 18.15 5.77 -4.62
C SER A 189 17.70 4.67 -3.65
N LEU A 190 16.43 4.25 -3.71
CA LEU A 190 15.93 3.13 -2.91
C LEU A 190 16.40 1.79 -3.47
N GLN A 191 16.48 1.65 -4.79
CA GLN A 191 17.08 0.48 -5.44
C GLN A 191 18.53 0.26 -5.00
N GLN A 192 19.33 1.33 -4.92
CA GLN A 192 20.71 1.27 -4.42
C GLN A 192 20.80 0.87 -2.94
N LYS A 193 19.74 1.10 -2.17
CA LYS A 193 19.60 0.64 -0.78
C LYS A 193 19.07 -0.80 -0.67
N GLY A 194 18.90 -1.50 -1.80
CA GLY A 194 18.44 -2.88 -1.84
C GLY A 194 16.93 -3.06 -1.85
N LEU A 195 16.14 -1.98 -2.03
CA LEU A 195 14.70 -2.12 -2.21
C LEU A 195 14.38 -2.57 -3.64
N SER A 196 13.37 -3.43 -3.78
CA SER A 196 12.79 -3.83 -5.06
C SER A 196 11.37 -3.26 -5.17
N ALA A 197 10.91 -3.09 -6.40
CA ALA A 197 9.54 -2.67 -6.68
C ALA A 197 8.53 -3.83 -6.53
N TYR A 198 9.04 -5.06 -6.54
CA TYR A 198 8.29 -6.30 -6.41
C TYR A 198 9.08 -7.31 -5.56
N TYR A 199 8.36 -8.06 -4.73
CA TYR A 199 8.88 -9.15 -3.92
C TYR A 199 7.95 -10.36 -4.01
N ASP A 200 8.55 -11.54 -4.18
CA ASP A 200 7.84 -12.81 -4.23
C ASP A 200 8.01 -13.57 -2.91
N CYS A 201 6.92 -13.76 -2.18
CA CYS A 201 6.90 -14.51 -0.93
C CYS A 201 6.24 -15.89 -1.12
N SER A 202 6.43 -16.55 -2.26
CA SER A 202 5.78 -17.85 -2.53
C SER A 202 6.47 -19.06 -1.89
N GLU A 203 7.81 -19.07 -1.76
CA GLU A 203 8.56 -20.27 -1.30
C GLU A 203 8.64 -20.42 0.22
N ASP A 204 8.93 -19.34 0.95
CA ASP A 204 9.07 -19.32 2.42
C ASP A 204 8.08 -18.32 3.03
N TYR A 205 6.79 -18.55 2.74
CA TYR A 205 5.81 -17.46 2.67
C TYR A 205 5.60 -16.68 3.97
N VAL A 206 5.42 -17.30 5.14
CA VAL A 206 5.07 -16.54 6.36
C VAL A 206 6.24 -15.71 6.87
N ASP A 207 7.39 -16.34 7.14
CA ASP A 207 8.50 -15.67 7.80
C ASP A 207 9.12 -14.60 6.88
N ASN A 208 9.32 -14.92 5.59
CA ASN A 208 9.84 -13.93 4.65
C ASN A 208 8.85 -12.80 4.41
N PHE A 209 7.55 -13.08 4.35
CA PHE A 209 6.54 -12.02 4.20
C PHE A 209 6.48 -11.10 5.42
N VAL A 210 6.54 -11.67 6.63
CA VAL A 210 6.57 -10.90 7.89
C VAL A 210 7.79 -9.97 7.93
N GLU A 211 9.00 -10.51 7.70
CA GLU A 211 10.22 -9.70 7.74
C GLU A 211 10.23 -8.64 6.64
N LEU A 212 9.78 -9.00 5.44
CA LEU A 212 9.68 -8.07 4.33
C LEU A 212 8.70 -6.94 4.63
N LEU A 213 7.49 -7.24 5.10
CA LEU A 213 6.45 -6.24 5.34
C LEU A 213 6.87 -5.28 6.46
N LYS A 214 7.51 -5.78 7.52
CA LYS A 214 8.14 -4.94 8.55
C LYS A 214 9.20 -4.03 7.95
N SER A 215 10.14 -4.59 7.19
CA SER A 215 11.23 -3.84 6.55
C SER A 215 10.71 -2.76 5.60
N MET A 216 9.72 -3.07 4.77
CA MET A 216 9.09 -2.11 3.86
C MET A 216 8.37 -1.00 4.62
N THR A 217 7.64 -1.35 5.69
CA THR A 217 6.98 -0.35 6.53
C THR A 217 7.98 0.63 7.10
N VAL A 218 9.11 0.15 7.66
CA VAL A 218 10.15 1.03 8.19
C VAL A 218 10.78 1.87 7.09
N ASN A 219 11.30 1.23 6.03
CA ASN A 219 12.04 1.91 4.98
C ASN A 219 11.19 2.95 4.24
N LEU A 220 9.92 2.65 3.95
CA LEU A 220 9.04 3.59 3.24
C LEU A 220 8.55 4.72 4.15
N SER A 221 8.55 4.55 5.47
CA SER A 221 8.12 5.60 6.41
C SER A 221 9.18 6.67 6.64
N VAL A 222 10.47 6.30 6.61
CA VAL A 222 11.58 7.19 7.00
C VAL A 222 12.30 7.86 5.82
N VAL A 223 11.87 7.58 4.59
CA VAL A 223 12.44 8.10 3.33
C VAL A 223 11.68 9.28 2.75
#